data_AF-A0A1Y3NA48-F1
#
_entry.id   AF-A0A1Y3NA48-F1
#
_cell.length_a   1.000
_cell.length_b   1.000
_cell.length_c   1.000
_cell.angle_alpha   90.00
_cell.angle_beta   90.00
_cell.angle_gamma   90.00
#
_symmetry.space_group_name_H-M   'P 1'
#
loop_
_entity.id
_entity.type
_entity.pdbx_description
1 polymer ?
#
loop_
_entity_poly.entity_id
_entity_poly.type
_entity_poly.pdbx_seq_one_letter_code
_entity_poly.pdbx_strand_id
1 'polypeptide(L)'
;MYYIYVLIEEDQSLNTLEPPKWYPKQKMDIAERKLKGENPSNILITELENGHSNTTFLRYLKDIVKGDPRYNLRAQPEYNEVNDEGNNILSPIQQVKCLIDLATDKNILGRAWVGWSPFV
;
A
#
# COMPACT_ATOMS: atom_id res chain seq x y z
N MET A 1 -38.30 13.51 18.70
CA MET A 1 -37.29 14.51 18.27
C MET A 1 -35.97 14.37 19.03
N TYR A 2 -35.96 14.05 20.34
CA TYR A 2 -34.72 13.80 21.10
C TYR A 2 -33.91 12.57 20.65
N TYR A 3 -34.59 11.48 20.23
CA TYR A 3 -33.92 10.26 19.76
C TYR A 3 -33.10 10.43 18.46
N ILE A 4 -33.47 11.39 17.61
CA ILE A 4 -32.73 11.64 16.36
C ILE A 4 -31.45 12.42 16.64
N TYR A 5 -31.46 13.34 17.62
CA TYR A 5 -30.25 14.07 18.02
C TYR A 5 -29.20 13.16 18.67
N VAL A 6 -29.62 12.18 19.49
CA VAL A 6 -28.69 11.22 20.12
C VAL A 6 -27.99 10.35 19.07
N LEU A 7 -28.70 9.91 18.02
CA LEU A 7 -28.12 9.13 16.93
C LEU A 7 -27.19 9.95 16.02
N ILE A 8 -27.39 11.26 15.92
CA ILE A 8 -26.50 12.16 15.16
C ILE A 8 -25.23 12.47 15.95
N GLU A 9 -25.29 12.56 17.28
CA GLU A 9 -24.09 12.76 18.10
C GLU A 9 -23.21 11.51 18.18
N GLU A 10 -23.79 10.30 18.18
CA GLU A 10 -23.00 9.05 18.17
C GLU A 10 -22.20 8.88 16.85
N ASP A 11 -22.75 9.28 15.70
CA ASP A 11 -22.11 9.17 14.38
C ASP A 11 -21.00 10.22 14.15
N GLN A 12 -21.04 11.35 14.88
CA GLN A 12 -19.98 12.37 14.84
C GLN A 12 -18.68 11.91 15.52
N SER A 13 -18.72 10.85 16.35
CA SER A 13 -17.55 10.39 17.11
C SER A 13 -16.55 9.56 16.29
N LEU A 14 -16.90 9.15 15.05
CA LEU A 14 -16.07 8.28 14.21
C LEU A 14 -15.10 9.01 13.27
N ASN A 15 -15.08 10.34 13.26
CA ASN A 15 -14.26 11.13 12.32
C ASN A 15 -13.21 12.02 12.99
N THR A 16 -12.53 11.49 14.01
CA THR A 16 -11.27 12.08 14.51
C THR A 16 -10.09 11.68 13.62
N LEU A 17 -10.15 12.03 12.33
CA LEU A 17 -9.01 11.91 11.43
C LEU A 17 -8.39 13.31 11.32
N GLU A 18 -7.27 13.51 12.02
CA GLU A 18 -6.39 14.65 11.73
C GLU A 18 -6.19 14.78 10.22
N PRO A 19 -6.19 16.01 9.67
CA PRO A 19 -6.03 16.20 8.24
C PRO A 19 -4.72 15.53 7.78
N PRO A 20 -4.76 14.74 6.68
CA PRO A 20 -3.58 14.03 6.23
C PRO A 20 -2.44 15.01 5.95
N LYS A 21 -1.28 14.75 6.54
CA LYS A 21 -0.09 15.58 6.43
C LYS A 21 0.41 15.58 4.98
N TRP A 22 0.00 16.55 4.18
CA TRP A 22 0.45 16.69 2.79
C TRP A 22 1.92 17.13 2.72
N TYR A 23 2.78 16.32 2.11
CA TYR A 23 4.21 16.61 1.98
C TYR A 23 4.71 16.43 0.53
N PRO A 24 4.84 17.51 -0.25
CA PRO A 24 5.32 17.45 -1.63
C PRO A 24 6.69 16.78 -1.79
N LYS A 25 7.61 17.01 -0.85
CA LYS A 25 8.94 16.40 -0.85
C LYS A 25 8.88 14.87 -0.80
N GLN A 26 7.97 14.30 0.01
CA GLN A 26 7.78 12.84 0.09
C GLN A 26 7.23 12.28 -1.22
N LYS A 27 6.31 13.00 -1.87
CA LYS A 27 5.78 12.59 -3.18
C LYS A 27 6.84 12.63 -4.27
N MET A 28 7.75 13.61 -4.24
CA MET A 28 8.90 13.67 -5.16
C MET A 28 9.88 12.52 -4.92
N ASP A 29 10.22 12.22 -3.66
CA ASP A 29 11.08 11.09 -3.29
C ASP A 29 10.50 9.75 -3.78
N ILE A 30 9.20 9.53 -3.56
CA ILE A 30 8.50 8.34 -4.06
C ILE A 30 8.55 8.25 -5.59
N ALA A 31 8.38 9.38 -6.30
CA ALA A 31 8.47 9.39 -7.76
C ALA A 31 9.88 9.03 -8.24
N GLU A 32 10.92 9.56 -7.60
CA GLU A 32 12.31 9.24 -7.90
C GLU A 32 12.60 7.75 -7.66
N ARG A 33 12.17 7.20 -6.53
CA ARG A 33 12.33 5.78 -6.20
C ARG A 33 11.61 4.84 -7.16
N LYS A 34 10.38 5.21 -7.59
CA LYS A 34 9.66 4.50 -8.66
C LYS A 34 10.49 4.43 -9.96
N LEU A 35 11.13 5.54 -10.35
CA LEU A 35 11.96 5.62 -11.56
C LEU A 35 13.29 4.88 -11.42
N LYS A 36 13.86 4.81 -10.21
CA LYS A 36 15.09 4.06 -9.93
C LYS A 36 14.91 2.54 -9.90
N GLY A 37 13.70 2.02 -10.13
CA GLY A 37 13.45 0.59 -10.21
C GLY A 37 13.17 -0.07 -8.87
N GLU A 38 12.74 0.68 -7.85
CA GLU A 38 12.36 0.05 -6.57
C GLU A 38 11.15 -0.89 -6.75
N ASN A 39 11.13 -1.98 -5.97
CA ASN A 39 10.03 -2.93 -5.94
C ASN A 39 8.69 -2.23 -5.60
N PRO A 40 7.66 -2.36 -6.46
CA PRO A 40 6.36 -1.73 -6.25
C PRO A 40 5.72 -1.98 -4.88
N SER A 41 5.93 -3.15 -4.27
CA SER A 41 5.41 -3.46 -2.94
C SER A 41 5.99 -2.53 -1.87
N ASN A 42 7.29 -2.22 -1.94
CA ASN A 42 7.98 -1.37 -0.96
C ASN A 42 7.52 0.09 -1.04
N ILE A 43 7.29 0.55 -2.27
CA ILE A 43 6.71 1.88 -2.53
C ILE A 43 5.31 1.98 -1.91
N LEU A 44 4.44 1.00 -2.17
CA LEU A 44 3.08 1.00 -1.63
C LEU A 44 3.08 0.90 -0.09
N ILE A 45 3.99 0.10 0.50
CA ILE A 45 4.18 0.04 1.96
C ILE A 45 4.57 1.41 2.51
N THR A 46 5.50 2.12 1.87
CA THR A 46 5.89 3.47 2.29
C THR A 46 4.69 4.43 2.25
N GLU A 47 3.87 4.36 1.20
CA GLU A 47 2.66 5.20 1.10
C GLU A 47 1.62 4.85 2.19
N LEU A 48 1.45 3.57 2.51
CA LEU A 48 0.60 3.13 3.61
C LEU A 48 1.10 3.65 4.97
N GLU A 49 2.41 3.60 5.22
CA GLU A 49 3.00 4.12 6.45
C GLU A 49 2.78 5.64 6.58
N ASN A 50 2.89 6.39 5.49
CA ASN A 50 2.67 7.84 5.49
C ASN A 50 1.22 8.22 5.82
N GLY A 51 0.23 7.40 5.42
CA GLY A 51 -1.19 7.70 5.59
C GLY A 51 -1.87 7.01 6.78
N HIS A 52 -1.32 5.89 7.23
CA HIS A 52 -1.96 4.98 8.18
C HIS A 52 -1.04 4.57 9.34
N SER A 53 0.02 5.34 9.65
CA SER A 53 0.97 5.03 10.72
C SER A 53 0.32 4.69 12.06
N ASN A 54 -0.82 5.33 12.37
CA ASN A 54 -1.50 5.22 13.67
C ASN A 54 -2.58 4.13 13.70
N THR A 55 -2.77 3.37 12.62
CA THR A 55 -3.82 2.34 12.56
C THR A 55 -3.32 0.99 13.04
N THR A 56 -4.16 0.24 13.75
CA THR A 56 -3.84 -1.09 14.28
C THR A 56 -3.68 -2.15 13.19
N PHE A 57 -4.26 -1.90 12.01
CA PHE A 57 -4.26 -2.83 10.89
C PHE A 57 -3.11 -2.63 9.89
N LEU A 58 -2.28 -1.59 10.05
CA LEU A 58 -1.16 -1.28 9.13
C LEU A 58 -0.23 -2.49 8.95
N ARG A 59 0.07 -3.22 10.03
CA ARG A 59 0.91 -4.44 9.96
C ARG A 59 0.34 -5.45 8.96
N TYR A 60 -0.96 -5.73 9.03
CA TYR A 60 -1.60 -6.71 8.14
C TYR A 60 -1.64 -6.21 6.69
N LEU A 61 -1.87 -4.90 6.48
CA LEU A 61 -1.80 -4.32 5.14
C LEU A 61 -0.40 -4.47 4.53
N LYS A 62 0.66 -4.23 5.33
CA LYS A 62 2.04 -4.43 4.91
C LYS A 62 2.31 -5.88 4.54
N ASP A 63 1.85 -6.84 5.33
CA ASP A 63 2.04 -8.27 5.04
C ASP A 63 1.34 -8.68 3.74
N ILE A 64 0.11 -8.20 3.51
CA ILE A 64 -0.63 -8.43 2.26
C ILE A 64 0.11 -7.83 1.06
N VAL A 65 0.54 -6.58 1.17
CA VAL A 65 1.27 -5.86 0.10
C VAL A 65 2.67 -6.42 -0.12
N LYS A 66 3.31 -7.02 0.89
CA LYS A 66 4.62 -7.69 0.77
C LYS A 66 4.50 -9.05 0.08
N GLY A 67 3.39 -9.76 0.31
CA GLY A 67 3.04 -11.01 -0.37
C GLY A 67 3.76 -12.24 0.19
N ASP A 68 3.37 -13.40 -0.32
CA ASP A 68 3.97 -14.69 0.05
C ASP A 68 4.95 -15.14 -1.05
N PRO A 69 6.23 -15.39 -0.75
CA PRO A 69 7.23 -15.81 -1.74
C PRO A 69 6.87 -17.11 -2.48
N ARG A 70 5.94 -17.92 -1.95
CA ARG A 70 5.47 -19.14 -2.62
C ARG A 70 4.51 -18.87 -3.78
N TYR A 71 3.82 -17.72 -3.76
CA TYR A 71 2.73 -17.43 -4.70
C TYR A 71 2.91 -16.11 -5.45
N ASN A 72 3.48 -15.10 -4.79
CA ASN A 72 3.61 -13.76 -5.31
C ASN A 72 5.03 -13.51 -5.80
N LEU A 73 5.16 -13.22 -7.08
CA LEU A 73 6.44 -12.97 -7.72
C LEU A 73 7.19 -11.80 -7.06
N ARG A 74 6.47 -10.73 -6.69
CA ARG A 74 7.06 -9.56 -6.03
C ARG A 74 7.70 -9.84 -4.66
N ALA A 75 7.36 -10.98 -4.03
CA ALA A 75 7.89 -11.42 -2.74
C ALA A 75 9.07 -12.39 -2.86
N GLN A 76 9.35 -12.90 -4.06
CA GLN A 76 10.39 -13.89 -4.27
C GLN A 76 11.80 -13.29 -4.09
N PRO A 77 12.80 -14.10 -3.65
CA PRO A 77 14.14 -13.61 -3.37
C PRO A 77 14.77 -12.84 -4.53
N GLU A 78 14.60 -13.28 -5.77
CA GLU A 78 15.19 -12.65 -6.96
C GLU A 78 14.64 -11.25 -7.29
N TYR A 79 13.53 -10.84 -6.66
CA TYR A 79 12.97 -9.47 -6.74
C TYR A 79 13.26 -8.66 -5.47
N ASN A 80 14.00 -9.26 -4.53
CA ASN A 80 14.36 -8.69 -3.23
C ASN A 80 15.86 -8.74 -2.95
N GLU A 81 16.65 -9.26 -3.89
CA GLU A 81 18.11 -9.32 -3.80
C GLU A 81 18.73 -7.93 -3.79
N VAL A 82 19.72 -7.78 -2.91
CA VAL A 82 20.46 -6.54 -2.73
C VAL A 82 21.76 -6.67 -3.52
N ASN A 83 22.05 -5.68 -4.35
CA ASN A 83 23.29 -5.62 -5.13
C ASN A 83 24.51 -5.30 -4.25
N ASP A 84 25.71 -5.34 -4.83
CA ASP A 84 26.96 -5.07 -4.11
C ASP A 84 27.03 -3.66 -3.47
N GLU A 85 26.20 -2.73 -3.95
CA GLU A 85 26.09 -1.36 -3.44
C GLU A 85 25.08 -1.23 -2.29
N GLY A 86 24.46 -2.32 -1.86
CA GLY A 86 23.46 -2.31 -0.79
C GLY A 86 22.06 -1.90 -1.24
N ASN A 87 21.79 -1.83 -2.55
CA ASN A 87 20.50 -1.42 -3.11
C ASN A 87 19.77 -2.60 -3.77
N ASN A 88 18.44 -2.65 -3.65
CA ASN A 88 17.61 -3.54 -4.45
C ASN A 88 16.95 -2.73 -5.59
N ILE A 89 17.53 -2.85 -6.79
CA ILE A 89 17.07 -2.16 -8.00
C ILE A 89 16.61 -3.22 -9.02
N LEU A 90 15.34 -3.17 -9.40
CA LEU A 90 14.76 -4.03 -10.41
C LEU A 90 15.04 -3.49 -11.81
N SER A 91 15.27 -4.40 -12.76
CA SER A 91 15.16 -4.06 -14.18
C SER A 91 13.73 -3.64 -14.54
N PRO A 92 13.52 -2.86 -15.63
CA PRO A 92 12.17 -2.47 -16.06
C PRO A 92 11.22 -3.65 -16.24
N ILE A 93 11.71 -4.78 -16.77
CA ILE A 93 10.91 -6.00 -16.96
C ILE A 93 10.50 -6.61 -15.62
N GLN A 94 11.44 -6.70 -14.66
CA GLN A 94 11.12 -7.20 -13.32
C GLN A 94 10.12 -6.29 -12.61
N GLN A 95 10.30 -4.97 -12.71
CA GLN A 95 9.39 -4.01 -12.11
C GLN A 95 7.96 -4.14 -12.68
N VAL A 96 7.82 -4.27 -14.00
CA VAL A 96 6.52 -4.50 -14.65
C VAL A 96 5.89 -5.82 -14.20
N LYS A 97 6.67 -6.90 -14.07
CA LYS A 97 6.14 -8.17 -13.54
C LYS A 97 5.62 -8.01 -12.11
N CYS A 98 6.35 -7.32 -11.23
CA CYS A 98 5.88 -7.02 -9.88
C CYS A 98 4.61 -6.15 -9.86
N LEU A 99 4.49 -5.18 -10.77
CA LEU A 99 3.29 -4.36 -10.90
C LEU A 99 2.06 -5.20 -11.29
N ILE A 100 2.22 -6.09 -12.27
CA ILE A 100 1.14 -6.99 -12.71
C ILE A 100 0.77 -7.97 -11.58
N ASP A 101 1.75 -8.59 -10.94
CA ASP A 101 1.55 -9.49 -9.80
C ASP A 101 0.79 -8.81 -8.66
N LEU A 102 1.18 -7.57 -8.30
CA LEU A 102 0.49 -6.79 -7.27
C LEU A 102 -0.94 -6.41 -7.69
N ALA A 103 -1.15 -5.97 -8.93
CA ALA A 103 -2.45 -5.52 -9.42
C ALA A 103 -3.46 -6.66 -9.60
N THR A 104 -2.98 -7.89 -9.81
CA THR A 104 -3.83 -9.08 -10.06
C THR A 104 -3.91 -10.04 -8.87
N ASP A 105 -3.29 -9.69 -7.74
CA ASP A 105 -3.34 -10.48 -6.52
C ASP A 105 -4.76 -10.54 -5.95
N LYS A 106 -5.33 -11.75 -5.91
CA LYS A 106 -6.67 -12.00 -5.36
C LYS A 106 -6.80 -11.61 -3.88
N ASN A 107 -5.72 -11.68 -3.10
CA ASN A 107 -5.72 -11.27 -1.70
C ASN A 107 -5.86 -9.75 -1.56
N ILE A 108 -5.36 -8.98 -2.53
CA ILE A 108 -5.53 -7.53 -2.60
C ILE A 108 -6.91 -7.19 -3.16
N LEU A 109 -7.26 -7.78 -4.31
CA LEU A 109 -8.55 -7.53 -4.98
C LEU A 109 -9.74 -7.87 -4.09
N GLY A 110 -9.69 -8.98 -3.34
CA GLY A 110 -10.74 -9.37 -2.39
C GLY A 110 -10.86 -8.47 -1.15
N ARG A 111 -9.99 -7.47 -0.99
CA ARG A 111 -9.99 -6.49 0.12
C ARG A 111 -10.10 -5.05 -0.38
N ALA A 112 -10.17 -4.84 -1.69
CA ALA A 112 -10.38 -3.53 -2.25
C ALA A 112 -11.76 -2.99 -1.85
N TRP A 113 -11.89 -1.67 -1.82
CA TRP A 113 -13.15 -1.01 -1.53
C TRP A 113 -14.24 -1.44 -2.53
N VAL A 114 -15.43 -1.78 -2.02
CA VAL A 114 -16.51 -2.39 -2.82
C VAL A 114 -16.89 -1.56 -4.04
N GLY A 115 -16.88 -0.23 -3.94
CA GLY A 115 -17.23 0.66 -5.05
C GLY A 115 -16.20 0.69 -6.19
N TRP A 116 -14.97 0.21 -5.93
CA TRP A 116 -13.96 0.03 -6.98
C TRP A 116 -14.29 -1.15 -7.91
N SER A 117 -15.17 -2.06 -7.46
CA SER A 117 -15.61 -3.24 -8.21
C SER A 117 -14.44 -4.14 -8.68
N PRO A 118 -13.61 -4.69 -7.77
CA PRO A 118 -12.45 -5.53 -8.12
C PRO A 118 -12.76 -6.86 -8.81
N PHE A 119 -14.04 -7.18 -8.96
CA PHE A 119 -14.56 -8.47 -9.41
C PHE A 119 -15.09 -8.45 -10.85
N VAL A 120 -15.03 -7.30 -11.53
CA VAL A 120 -15.52 -7.11 -12.92
C VAL A 120 -14.40 -7.13 -13.96
#